data_AF-A0A1H7U7T1-F1
#
_entry.id   AF-A0A1H7U7T1-F1
#
_cell.length_a   1.000
_cell.length_b   1.000
_cell.length_c   1.000
_cell.angle_alpha   90.00
_cell.angle_beta   90.00
_cell.angle_gamma   90.00
#
_symmetry.space_group_name_H-M   'P 1'
#
loop_
_entity.id
_entity.type
_entity.pdbx_description
1 polymer ?
#
loop_
_entity_poly.entity_id
_entity_poly.type
_entity_poly.pdbx_seq_one_letter_code
_entity_poly.pdbx_strand_id
1 'polypeptide(L)'
;MSYKSLFSIEVDEGGLKVIPSEELKSMSVPKQMATIESNLKMYEAKLQEITDNPESSEKTESDKCEVELVILVLKNFLKQFREANWEIA
;
A
#
# COMPACT_ATOMS: atom_id res chain seq x y z
N MET A 1 -4.36 3.79 -17.30
CA MET A 1 -3.75 2.53 -16.84
C MET A 1 -4.57 2.04 -15.66
N SER A 2 -5.10 0.82 -15.72
CA SER A 2 -5.91 0.25 -14.64
C SER A 2 -4.94 -0.42 -13.65
N TYR A 3 -4.55 0.31 -12.61
CA TYR A 3 -3.95 -0.33 -11.43
C TYR A 3 -5.09 -1.13 -10.79
N LYS A 4 -5.23 -2.41 -11.14
CA LYS A 4 -6.03 -3.33 -10.34
C LYS A 4 -5.35 -3.36 -8.97
N SER A 5 -5.87 -2.53 -8.08
CA SER A 5 -5.28 -2.30 -6.77
C SER A 5 -5.07 -3.65 -6.10
N LEU A 6 -3.83 -3.96 -5.71
CA LEU A 6 -3.49 -5.18 -4.99
C LEU A 6 -4.26 -5.32 -3.67
N PHE A 7 -4.89 -4.23 -3.25
CA PHE A 7 -5.65 -4.12 -2.03
C PHE A 7 -6.92 -3.32 -2.28
N SER A 8 -8.02 -3.72 -1.64
CA SER A 8 -9.17 -2.84 -1.43
C SER A 8 -9.12 -2.36 0.01
N ILE A 9 -9.29 -1.06 0.21
CA ILE A 9 -9.36 -0.45 1.55
C ILE A 9 -10.83 -0.10 1.79
N GLU A 10 -11.44 -0.77 2.77
CA GLU A 10 -12.76 -0.46 3.29
C GLU A 10 -12.58 0.33 4.58
N VAL A 11 -13.18 1.53 4.65
CA VAL A 11 -13.26 2.33 5.88
C VAL A 11 -14.62 2.08 6.52
N ASP A 12 -14.64 1.55 7.73
CA ASP A 12 -15.86 1.37 8.52
C ASP A 12 -15.84 2.27 9.77
N GLU A 13 -16.95 2.31 10.52
CA GLU A 13 -17.12 3.19 11.69
C GLU A 13 -16.16 2.89 12.86
N GLY A 14 -15.29 1.88 12.75
CA GLY A 14 -14.34 1.48 13.81
C GLY A 14 -12.92 1.17 13.34
N GLY A 15 -12.61 1.20 12.04
CA GLY A 15 -11.29 0.88 11.55
C GLY A 15 -11.10 0.88 10.04
N LEU A 16 -9.86 0.56 9.66
CA LEU A 16 -9.44 0.34 8.28
C LEU A 16 -9.34 -1.16 8.04
N LYS A 17 -10.21 -1.70 7.19
CA LYS A 17 -10.15 -3.09 6.76
C LYS A 17 -9.49 -3.13 5.40
N VAL A 18 -8.33 -3.79 5.33
CA VAL A 18 -7.61 -3.97 4.07
C VAL A 18 -7.77 -5.39 3.57
N ILE A 19 -8.29 -5.52 2.36
CA ILE A 19 -8.57 -6.81 1.71
C ILE A 19 -7.57 -7.00 0.56
N PRO A 20 -6.64 -7.96 0.66
CA PRO A 20 -5.79 -8.34 -0.46
C PRO A 20 -6.62 -8.79 -1.66
N SER A 21 -6.17 -8.46 -2.87
CA SER A 21 -6.75 -8.99 -4.10
C SER A 21 -6.54 -10.50 -4.19
N GLU A 22 -7.43 -11.19 -4.90
CA GLU A 22 -7.27 -12.63 -5.20
C GLU A 22 -5.97 -12.91 -5.97
N GLU A 23 -5.54 -11.97 -6.81
CA GLU A 23 -4.24 -12.02 -7.50
C GLU A 23 -3.10 -12.08 -6.48
N LEU A 24 -3.09 -11.19 -5.48
CA LEU A 24 -2.04 -11.21 -4.46
C LEU A 24 -2.08 -12.49 -3.63
N LYS A 25 -3.28 -12.95 -3.21
CA LYS A 25 -3.45 -14.20 -2.44
C LYS A 25 -3.00 -15.43 -3.19
N SER A 26 -3.11 -15.44 -4.53
CA SER A 26 -2.70 -16.57 -5.37
C SER A 26 -1.17 -16.73 -5.51
N MET A 27 -0.40 -15.71 -5.14
CA MET A 27 1.07 -15.73 -5.21
C MET A 27 1.69 -16.47 -4.02
N SER A 28 2.90 -17.01 -4.19
CA SER A 28 3.70 -17.52 -3.07
C SER A 28 4.13 -16.38 -2.15
N VAL A 29 4.35 -16.65 -0.86
CA VAL A 29 4.77 -15.65 0.14
C VAL A 29 5.97 -14.80 -0.34
N PRO A 30 7.06 -15.37 -0.91
CA PRO A 30 8.16 -14.56 -1.42
C PRO A 30 7.75 -13.62 -2.58
N LYS A 31 6.85 -14.08 -3.46
CA LYS A 31 6.32 -13.27 -4.56
C LYS A 31 5.35 -12.19 -4.07
N GLN A 32 4.56 -12.47 -3.03
CA GLN A 32 3.71 -11.49 -2.36
C GLN A 32 4.58 -10.37 -1.79
N MET A 33 5.61 -10.71 -0.99
CA MET A 33 6.51 -9.73 -0.39
C MET A 33 7.21 -8.88 -1.46
N ALA A 34 7.78 -9.49 -2.49
CA ALA A 34 8.44 -8.75 -3.57
C ALA A 34 7.48 -7.81 -4.31
N THR A 35 6.25 -8.25 -4.55
CA THR A 35 5.20 -7.44 -5.20
C THR A 35 4.81 -6.25 -4.32
N ILE A 36 4.63 -6.46 -3.02
CA ILE A 36 4.28 -5.41 -2.06
C ILE A 36 5.43 -4.40 -1.91
N GLU A 37 6.68 -4.87 -1.81
CA GLU A 37 7.87 -4.00 -1.74
C GLU A 37 8.04 -3.15 -3.02
N SER A 38 7.78 -3.72 -4.19
CA SER A 38 7.81 -2.99 -5.46
C SER A 38 6.76 -1.88 -5.50
N ASN A 39 5.53 -2.18 -5.08
CA ASN A 39 4.46 -1.18 -5.01
C ASN A 39 4.76 -0.10 -3.97
N LEU A 40 5.32 -0.48 -2.82
CA LEU A 40 5.69 0.47 -1.78
C LEU A 40 6.65 1.52 -2.33
N LYS A 41 7.71 1.09 -3.04
CA LYS A 41 8.67 2.02 -3.67
C LYS A 41 8.01 2.95 -4.69
N MET A 42 7.07 2.44 -5.48
CA MET A 42 6.33 3.24 -6.46
C MET A 42 5.50 4.34 -5.77
N TYR A 43 4.78 4.00 -4.69
CA TYR A 43 3.99 4.99 -3.95
C TYR A 43 4.87 5.96 -3.14
N GLU A 44 6.00 5.52 -2.57
CA GLU A 44 6.97 6.40 -1.92
C GLU A 44 7.56 7.41 -2.92
N ALA A 45 7.89 6.98 -4.14
CA ALA A 45 8.32 7.89 -5.21
C ALA A 45 7.20 8.88 -5.60
N LYS A 46 5.95 8.39 -5.73
CA LYS A 46 4.80 9.26 -6.01
C LYS A 46 4.56 10.28 -4.90
N LEU A 47 4.71 9.89 -3.63
CA LEU A 47 4.60 10.81 -2.50
C LEU A 47 5.70 11.88 -2.53
N GLN A 48 6.92 11.47 -2.88
CA GLN A 48 8.04 12.39 -3.06
C GLN A 48 7.76 13.40 -4.18
N GLU A 49 7.26 12.96 -5.32
CA GLU A 49 6.87 13.83 -6.44
C GLU A 49 5.80 14.85 -6.03
N ILE A 50 4.76 14.40 -5.31
CA ILE A 50 3.69 15.28 -4.78
C ILE A 50 4.26 16.28 -3.77
N THR A 51 5.22 15.85 -2.94
CA THR A 51 5.82 16.69 -1.89
C THR A 51 6.79 17.73 -2.45
N ASP A 52 7.58 17.36 -3.47
CA ASP A 52 8.57 18.23 -4.10
C ASP A 52 7.93 19.27 -5.03
N ASN A 53 6.74 18.98 -5.55
CA ASN A 53 6.02 19.87 -6.45
C ASN A 53 4.58 20.11 -5.95
N PRO A 54 4.41 20.86 -4.84
CA PRO A 54 3.10 21.16 -4.29
C PRO A 54 2.40 22.19 -5.18
N GLU A 55 1.77 21.76 -6.27
CA GLU A 55 0.80 22.60 -6.97
C GLU A 55 -0.35 22.87 -6.00
N SER A 56 -0.51 24.15 -5.62
CA SER A 56 -1.44 24.71 -4.64
C SER A 56 -2.92 24.45 -4.99
N SER A 57 -3.38 23.19 -4.86
CA SER A 57 -4.78 22.82 -5.04
C SER A 57 -5.22 21.86 -3.93
N GLU A 58 -6.44 22.01 -3.42
CA GLU A 58 -7.07 21.08 -2.46
C GLU A 58 -7.10 19.64 -2.99
N LYS A 59 -7.06 19.46 -4.32
CA LYS A 59 -7.00 18.16 -4.97
C LYS A 59 -5.67 17.44 -4.72
N THR A 60 -4.58 18.21 -4.64
CA THR A 60 -3.22 17.70 -4.35
C THR A 60 -3.13 17.16 -2.91
N GLU A 61 -3.84 17.76 -1.96
CA GLU A 61 -3.82 17.33 -0.56
C GLU A 61 -4.63 16.04 -0.35
N SER A 62 -5.79 15.90 -1.01
CA SER A 62 -6.53 14.63 -1.05
C SER A 62 -5.70 13.52 -1.69
N ASP A 63 -5.06 13.79 -2.83
CA ASP A 63 -4.20 12.83 -3.53
C ASP A 63 -3.00 12.41 -2.67
N LYS A 64 -2.44 13.34 -1.89
CA LYS A 64 -1.37 13.06 -0.93
C LYS A 64 -1.84 12.13 0.19
N CYS A 65 -2.97 12.45 0.83
CA CYS A 65 -3.53 11.62 1.90
C CYS A 65 -3.84 10.19 1.41
N GLU A 66 -4.38 10.04 0.21
CA GLU A 66 -4.61 8.72 -0.40
C GLU A 66 -3.30 7.94 -0.58
N VAL A 67 -2.25 8.59 -1.11
CA VAL A 67 -0.94 7.95 -1.31
C VAL A 67 -0.30 7.57 0.04
N GLU A 68 -0.36 8.45 1.04
CA GLU A 68 0.14 8.16 2.39
C GLU A 68 -0.58 6.99 3.04
N LEU A 69 -1.91 6.91 2.89
CA LEU A 69 -2.71 5.80 3.38
C LEU A 69 -2.29 4.48 2.74
N VAL A 70 -2.11 4.46 1.41
CA VAL A 70 -1.65 3.27 0.70
C VAL A 70 -0.25 2.84 1.17
N ILE A 71 0.68 3.78 1.35
CA ILE A 71 2.02 3.48 1.88
C ILE A 71 1.94 2.83 3.26
N LEU A 72 1.12 3.39 4.16
CA LEU A 72 0.94 2.89 5.51
C LEU A 72 0.38 1.46 5.52
N VAL A 73 -0.61 1.21 4.66
CA VAL A 73 -1.18 -0.12 4.44
C VAL A 73 -0.11 -1.12 3.96
N LEU A 74 0.67 -0.77 2.92
CA LEU A 74 1.72 -1.65 2.39
C LEU A 74 2.80 -1.97 3.42
N LYS A 75 3.22 -0.96 4.21
CA LYS A 75 4.17 -1.14 5.32
C LYS A 75 3.63 -2.08 6.40
N ASN A 76 2.35 -1.94 6.76
CA ASN A 76 1.70 -2.81 7.72
C ASN A 76 1.62 -4.26 7.22
N PHE A 77 1.30 -4.49 5.94
CA PHE A 77 1.33 -5.83 5.36
C PHE A 77 2.72 -6.47 5.42
N LEU A 78 3.76 -5.74 4.99
CA LEU A 78 5.13 -6.26 5.07
C LEU A 78 5.54 -6.59 6.49
N LYS A 79 5.15 -5.76 7.47
CA LYS A 79 5.38 -6.03 8.88
C LYS A 79 4.68 -7.32 9.32
N GLN A 80 3.39 -7.46 9.05
CA GLN A 80 2.63 -8.67 9.41
C GLN A 80 3.18 -9.93 8.72
N PHE A 81 3.58 -9.84 7.44
CA PHE A 81 4.23 -10.96 6.76
C PHE A 81 5.56 -11.32 7.42
N ARG A 82 6.38 -10.35 7.79
CA ARG A 82 7.65 -10.62 8.48
C ARG A 82 7.43 -11.22 9.86
N GLU A 83 6.46 -10.71 10.63
CA GLU A 83 6.13 -11.21 11.97
C GLU A 83 5.51 -12.61 11.92
N ALA A 84 4.57 -12.88 11.00
CA ALA A 84 3.96 -14.19 10.83
C ALA A 84 4.96 -15.25 10.31
N ASN A 85 5.97 -14.84 9.55
CA ASN A 85 7.04 -15.74 9.08
C ASN A 85 8.27 -15.74 10.02
N TRP A 86 8.28 -14.91 11.08
CA TRP A 86 9.37 -14.89 12.07
C TRP A 86 9.38 -16.15 12.94
N GLU A 87 8.23 -16.80 13.15
CA GLU A 87 8.14 -18.05 13.92
C GLU A 87 8.74 -19.28 13.19
N ILE A 88 9.21 -19.13 11.95
CA ILE A 88 9.71 -20.25 11.12
C ILE A 88 11.21 -20.07 10.76
N ALA A 89 11.87 -19.00 11.22
CA ALA A 89 13.30 -18.74 10.95
C ALA A 89 14.22 -19.21 12.07
#